data_AF-A0A7S1MMW5-F1
#
_entry.id   AF-A0A7S1MMW5-F1
#
_cell.length_a   1.000
_cell.length_b   1.000
_cell.length_c   1.000
_cell.angle_alpha   90.00
_cell.angle_beta   90.00
_cell.angle_gamma   90.00
#
_symmetry.space_group_name_H-M   'P 1'
#
loop_
_entity.id
_entity.type
_entity.pdbx_description
1 polymer ?
#
loop_
_entity_poly.entity_id
_entity_poly.type
_entity_poly.pdbx_seq_one_letter_code
_entity_poly.pdbx_strand_id
1 'polypeptide(L)'
;GAGAVATAGAEAEAEGEEVPFFEEVSGDDPLVLELEERLRKQNGNSELTLDMVLNPGAIVNTERQVILLKAELKATPEEDTERIKKLEDEIEQKQMKVVTEMRQVMTDSLKLEFLLQAVLSVPVFWAFCYNAFPFYPDWGWLELTPEDTKLVFRIFGLWGVWLVTVPALRARKPGGPYGMDYWEKRALDISFLVLPVVCILTPFFSKDPGVCFFVSLIILAGLYLWSFNTPLVEESSSRRGAGQELDLPESVQWFLKALDFGTGSERGVRSEDAEWKAQLASYEEEAEKMLAEKQKEPKKADKPAA
;
A
#
# COMPACT_ATOMS: atom_id res chain seq x y z
N GLY A 1 -47.18 -39.16 -14.96
CA GLY A 1 -46.23 -38.99 -16.07
C GLY A 1 -44.95 -38.47 -15.49
N ALA A 2 -43.94 -39.34 -15.40
CA ALA A 2 -42.58 -38.98 -15.04
C ALA A 2 -41.93 -38.19 -16.18
N GLY A 3 -41.08 -37.23 -15.83
CA GLY A 3 -40.28 -36.46 -16.77
C GLY A 3 -39.02 -35.96 -16.07
N ALA A 4 -38.12 -36.90 -15.81
CA ALA A 4 -36.75 -36.63 -15.38
C ALA A 4 -35.97 -36.02 -16.55
N VAL A 5 -35.23 -34.93 -16.31
CA VAL A 5 -34.15 -34.50 -17.18
C VAL A 5 -32.90 -34.28 -16.32
N ALA A 6 -32.03 -35.27 -16.45
CA ALA A 6 -30.61 -35.36 -16.21
C ALA A 6 -29.87 -34.12 -15.68
N THR A 7 -29.33 -34.28 -14.47
CA THR A 7 -28.11 -33.64 -13.99
C THR A 7 -26.88 -34.27 -14.66
N ALA A 8 -26.20 -33.50 -15.51
CA ALA A 8 -24.80 -33.69 -15.90
C ALA A 8 -24.16 -32.32 -15.66
N GLY A 9 -23.21 -32.16 -14.75
CA GLY A 9 -21.87 -32.73 -14.89
C GLY A 9 -20.98 -31.66 -15.53
N ALA A 10 -20.60 -30.66 -14.73
CA ALA A 10 -19.58 -29.69 -15.06
C ALA A 10 -18.90 -29.28 -13.74
N GLU A 11 -18.02 -30.15 -13.28
CA GLU A 11 -16.95 -29.80 -12.35
C GLU A 11 -16.05 -28.80 -13.09
N ALA A 12 -16.24 -27.51 -12.78
CA ALA A 12 -15.25 -26.50 -13.07
C ALA A 12 -14.26 -26.54 -11.90
N GLU A 13 -13.05 -26.99 -12.19
CA GLU A 13 -11.89 -26.91 -11.32
C GLU A 13 -11.73 -25.46 -10.85
N ALA A 14 -12.02 -25.23 -9.56
CA ALA A 14 -11.59 -24.02 -8.88
C ALA A 14 -10.10 -24.19 -8.62
N GLU A 15 -9.28 -23.66 -9.54
CA GLU A 15 -7.91 -23.30 -9.22
C GLU A 15 -7.96 -22.39 -7.99
N GLY A 16 -7.49 -22.90 -6.86
CA GLY A 16 -7.36 -22.13 -5.64
C GLY A 16 -6.34 -21.02 -5.88
N GLU A 17 -6.82 -19.80 -6.12
CA GLU A 17 -6.02 -18.60 -5.89
C GLU A 17 -5.54 -18.65 -4.43
N GLU A 18 -4.27 -19.04 -4.25
CA GLU A 18 -3.59 -18.90 -2.97
C GLU A 18 -3.62 -17.42 -2.59
N VAL A 19 -4.48 -17.10 -1.63
CA VAL A 19 -4.59 -15.77 -1.05
C VAL A 19 -3.20 -15.42 -0.51
N PRO A 20 -2.50 -14.41 -1.08
CA PRO A 20 -1.13 -14.16 -0.69
C PRO A 20 -1.07 -13.80 0.78
N PHE A 21 -0.31 -14.61 1.51
CA PHE A 21 0.04 -14.40 2.91
C PHE A 21 0.95 -13.18 3.03
N PHE A 22 0.68 -12.32 4.00
CA PHE A 22 1.41 -11.09 4.25
C PHE A 22 1.64 -11.00 5.75
N GLU A 23 2.89 -10.79 6.13
CA GLU A 23 3.37 -10.74 7.52
C GLU A 23 3.88 -9.34 7.86
N GLU A 24 3.82 -8.99 9.14
CA GLU A 24 4.27 -7.72 9.70
C GLU A 24 5.78 -7.56 9.50
N VAL A 25 6.16 -6.70 8.55
CA VAL A 25 7.55 -6.37 8.35
C VAL A 25 7.93 -5.34 9.41
N SER A 26 8.86 -5.64 10.31
CA SER A 26 9.51 -4.65 11.19
C SER A 26 10.59 -3.89 10.41
N GLY A 27 10.74 -2.59 10.66
CA GLY A 27 11.77 -1.75 10.02
C GLY A 27 13.20 -2.21 10.31
N ASP A 28 13.37 -3.00 11.37
CA ASP A 28 14.65 -3.54 11.82
C ASP A 28 14.94 -4.96 11.28
N ASP A 29 14.09 -5.49 10.39
CA ASP A 29 14.35 -6.76 9.73
C ASP A 29 15.62 -6.62 8.84
N PRO A 30 16.68 -7.43 9.06
CA PRO A 30 17.91 -7.36 8.27
C PRO A 30 17.65 -7.47 6.75
N LEU A 31 16.57 -8.16 6.35
CA LEU A 31 16.15 -8.24 4.96
C LEU A 31 15.72 -6.88 4.38
N VAL A 32 15.00 -6.07 5.16
CA VAL A 32 14.53 -4.74 4.73
C VAL A 32 15.70 -3.80 4.52
N LEU A 33 16.69 -3.84 5.41
CA LEU A 33 17.89 -3.02 5.29
C LEU A 33 18.70 -3.39 4.03
N GLU A 34 18.85 -4.69 3.73
CA GLU A 34 19.51 -5.14 2.51
C GLU A 34 18.74 -4.68 1.25
N LEU A 35 17.41 -4.82 1.26
CA LEU A 35 16.54 -4.40 0.16
C LEU A 35 16.61 -2.88 -0.07
N GLU A 36 16.63 -2.08 0.99
CA GLU A 36 16.81 -0.63 0.89
C GLU A 36 18.18 -0.26 0.32
N GLU A 37 19.26 -0.93 0.75
CA GLU A 37 20.58 -0.70 0.18
C GLU A 37 20.62 -1.06 -1.30
N ARG A 38 20.00 -2.19 -1.69
CA ARG A 38 19.87 -2.61 -3.10
C ARG A 38 19.07 -1.59 -3.91
N LEU A 39 17.96 -1.09 -3.35
CA LEU A 39 17.11 -0.07 -3.95
C LEU A 39 17.86 1.25 -4.17
N ARG A 40 18.63 1.71 -3.18
CA ARG A 40 19.48 2.91 -3.29
C ARG A 40 20.54 2.76 -4.37
N LYS A 41 21.22 1.61 -4.43
CA LYS A 41 22.23 1.30 -5.46
C LYS A 41 21.62 1.27 -6.86
N GLN A 42 20.44 0.67 -7.00
CA GLN A 42 19.79 0.50 -8.30
C GLN A 42 19.23 1.83 -8.86
N ASN A 43 18.69 2.69 -7.99
CA ASN A 43 18.07 3.95 -8.41
C ASN A 43 19.01 5.16 -8.30
N GLY A 44 20.24 4.98 -7.79
CA GLY A 44 21.24 6.06 -7.67
C GLY A 44 20.85 7.16 -6.68
N ASN A 45 19.88 6.91 -5.80
CA ASN A 45 19.38 7.86 -4.81
C ASN A 45 19.61 7.31 -3.41
N SER A 46 20.46 8.00 -2.62
CA SER A 46 20.84 7.59 -1.26
C SER A 46 19.72 7.77 -0.21
N GLU A 47 18.72 8.59 -0.52
CA GLU A 47 17.59 8.86 0.39
C GLU A 47 16.44 7.88 0.18
N LEU A 48 16.51 7.05 -0.87
CA LEU A 48 15.44 6.14 -1.21
C LEU A 48 15.28 5.06 -0.13
N THR A 49 14.05 4.93 0.35
CA THR A 49 13.63 3.97 1.37
C THR A 49 12.48 3.14 0.82
N LEU A 50 12.23 1.97 1.43
CA LEU A 50 11.30 1.00 0.87
C LEU A 50 9.87 1.55 0.81
N ASP A 51 9.51 2.43 1.72
CA ASP A 51 8.22 3.15 1.80
C ASP A 51 7.94 4.10 0.62
N MET A 52 8.98 4.53 -0.10
CA MET A 52 8.86 5.36 -1.31
C MET A 52 8.48 4.55 -2.56
N VAL A 53 8.55 3.23 -2.47
CA VAL A 53 8.16 2.32 -3.55
C VAL A 53 6.63 2.21 -3.59
N LEU A 54 6.07 2.02 -4.79
CA LEU A 54 4.62 1.85 -4.95
C LEU A 54 4.10 0.60 -4.23
N ASN A 55 4.88 -0.48 -4.23
CA ASN A 55 4.49 -1.76 -3.63
C ASN A 55 5.61 -2.40 -2.77
N PRO A 56 5.89 -1.85 -1.58
CA PRO A 56 6.95 -2.37 -0.69
C PRO A 56 6.69 -3.80 -0.23
N GLY A 57 5.42 -4.14 0.07
CA GLY A 57 5.05 -5.45 0.58
C GLY A 57 5.28 -6.57 -0.44
N ALA A 58 5.00 -6.31 -1.72
CA ALA A 58 5.28 -7.28 -2.76
C ALA A 58 6.78 -7.54 -2.92
N ILE A 59 7.63 -6.52 -2.77
CA ILE A 59 9.09 -6.68 -2.84
C ILE A 59 9.58 -7.58 -1.72
N VAL A 60 9.20 -7.30 -0.47
CA VAL A 60 9.64 -8.07 0.69
C VAL A 60 9.15 -9.51 0.60
N ASN A 61 7.86 -9.72 0.28
CA ASN A 61 7.30 -11.07 0.16
C ASN A 61 7.97 -11.86 -0.98
N THR A 62 8.15 -11.22 -2.15
CA THR A 62 8.80 -11.89 -3.28
C THR A 62 10.26 -12.22 -2.97
N GLU A 63 11.00 -11.36 -2.25
CA GLU A 63 12.37 -11.66 -1.83
C GLU A 63 12.42 -12.82 -0.82
N ARG A 64 11.48 -12.87 0.13
CA ARG A 64 11.36 -14.01 1.06
C ARG A 64 11.07 -15.32 0.32
N GLN A 65 10.18 -15.31 -0.67
CA GLN A 65 9.93 -16.46 -1.53
C GLN A 65 11.17 -16.89 -2.31
N VAL A 66 11.99 -15.93 -2.77
CA VAL A 66 13.28 -16.23 -3.41
C VAL A 66 14.25 -16.89 -2.42
N ILE A 67 14.27 -16.47 -1.15
CA ILE A 67 15.09 -17.12 -0.12
C ILE A 67 14.64 -18.57 0.10
N LEU A 68 13.33 -18.82 0.20
CA LEU A 68 12.79 -20.17 0.32
C LEU A 68 13.14 -21.05 -0.88
N LEU A 69 12.91 -20.58 -2.11
CA LEU A 69 13.24 -21.32 -3.33
C LEU A 69 14.74 -21.61 -3.43
N LYS A 70 15.61 -20.70 -2.97
CA LYS A 70 17.06 -20.93 -2.89
C LYS A 70 17.43 -21.97 -1.84
N ALA A 71 16.70 -22.05 -0.72
CA ALA A 71 16.89 -23.09 0.27
C ALA A 71 16.46 -24.46 -0.27
N GLU A 72 15.32 -24.52 -0.95
CA GLU A 72 14.81 -25.72 -1.64
C GLU A 72 15.78 -26.20 -2.74
N LEU A 73 16.34 -25.28 -3.52
CA LEU A 73 17.35 -25.58 -4.53
C LEU A 73 18.62 -26.20 -3.91
N LYS A 74 19.02 -25.76 -2.71
CA LYS A 74 20.17 -26.35 -1.99
C LYS A 74 19.85 -27.72 -1.38
N ALA A 75 18.60 -27.94 -0.99
CA ALA A 75 18.13 -29.23 -0.46
C ALA A 75 17.91 -30.26 -1.57
N THR A 76 17.64 -29.84 -2.79
CA THR A 76 17.39 -30.74 -3.93
C THR A 76 18.64 -31.55 -4.29
N PRO A 77 18.55 -32.89 -4.47
CA PRO A 77 19.66 -33.72 -4.92
C PRO A 77 20.17 -33.31 -6.32
N GLU A 78 21.49 -33.37 -6.54
CA GLU A 78 22.13 -32.99 -7.82
C GLU A 78 21.68 -33.84 -9.03
N GLU A 79 21.04 -34.98 -8.79
CA GLU A 79 20.56 -35.89 -9.82
C GLU A 79 19.24 -35.42 -10.47
N ASP A 80 18.44 -34.60 -9.78
CA ASP A 80 17.14 -34.09 -10.26
C ASP A 80 17.30 -32.80 -11.09
N THR A 81 18.05 -32.90 -12.19
CA THR A 81 18.39 -31.77 -13.07
C THR A 81 17.18 -31.01 -13.64
N GLU A 82 16.03 -31.65 -13.81
CA GLU A 82 14.80 -31.00 -14.27
C GLU A 82 14.14 -30.14 -13.18
N ARG A 83 14.19 -30.57 -11.92
CA ARG A 83 13.66 -29.80 -10.79
C ARG A 83 14.55 -28.60 -10.48
N ILE A 84 15.87 -28.79 -10.54
CA ILE A 84 16.83 -27.70 -10.37
C ILE A 84 16.57 -26.60 -11.40
N LYS A 85 16.42 -26.93 -12.68
CA LYS A 85 16.11 -25.94 -13.73
C LYS A 85 14.80 -25.20 -13.48
N LYS A 86 13.73 -25.90 -13.07
CA LYS A 86 12.45 -25.27 -12.75
C LYS A 86 12.58 -24.29 -11.58
N LEU A 87 13.30 -24.68 -10.53
CA LEU A 87 13.56 -23.80 -9.39
C LEU A 87 14.42 -22.60 -9.78
N GLU A 88 15.44 -22.79 -10.62
CA GLU A 88 16.26 -21.69 -11.17
C GLU A 88 15.41 -20.70 -11.99
N ASP A 89 14.55 -21.20 -12.88
CA ASP A 89 13.64 -20.38 -13.69
C ASP A 89 12.66 -19.59 -12.81
N GLU A 90 12.08 -20.22 -11.77
CA GLU A 90 11.17 -19.54 -10.83
C GLU A 90 11.88 -18.48 -9.99
N ILE A 91 13.11 -18.75 -9.54
CA ILE A 91 13.95 -17.77 -8.83
C ILE A 91 14.22 -16.58 -9.74
N GLU A 92 14.60 -16.80 -10.99
CA GLU A 92 14.88 -15.72 -11.95
C GLU A 92 13.63 -14.87 -12.21
N GLN A 93 12.47 -15.51 -12.44
CA GLN A 93 11.21 -14.79 -12.63
C GLN A 93 10.83 -13.93 -11.43
N LYS A 94 10.94 -14.46 -10.21
CA LYS A 94 10.65 -13.70 -8.99
C LYS A 94 11.65 -12.57 -8.74
N GLN A 95 12.94 -12.79 -9.04
CA GLN A 95 13.96 -11.73 -8.97
C GLN A 95 13.69 -10.62 -9.99
N MET A 96 13.32 -10.96 -11.22
CA MET A 96 12.94 -9.99 -12.24
C MET A 96 11.71 -9.17 -11.83
N LYS A 97 10.74 -9.81 -11.16
CA LYS A 97 9.59 -9.11 -10.57
C LYS A 97 10.04 -8.13 -9.48
N VAL A 98 10.92 -8.52 -8.56
CA VAL A 98 11.49 -7.64 -7.52
C VAL A 98 12.16 -6.42 -8.15
N VAL A 99 13.01 -6.61 -9.16
CA VAL A 99 13.71 -5.51 -9.85
C VAL A 99 12.72 -4.55 -10.53
N THR A 100 11.65 -5.08 -11.10
CA THR A 100 10.60 -4.28 -11.73
C THR A 100 9.84 -3.44 -10.71
N GLU A 101 9.43 -4.03 -9.60
CA GLU A 101 8.75 -3.34 -8.49
C GLU A 101 9.68 -2.30 -7.84
N MET A 102 10.98 -2.57 -7.68
CA MET A 102 11.97 -1.62 -7.17
C MET A 102 12.16 -0.38 -8.06
N ARG A 103 11.84 -0.47 -9.37
CA ARG A 103 11.85 0.68 -10.29
C ARG A 103 10.56 1.47 -10.23
N GLN A 104 9.48 0.89 -9.74
CA GLN A 104 8.19 1.55 -9.56
C GLN A 104 8.21 2.42 -8.30
N VAL A 105 8.99 3.49 -8.37
CA VAL A 105 9.12 4.47 -7.30
C VAL A 105 8.23 5.67 -7.62
N MET A 106 7.56 6.21 -6.60
CA MET A 106 6.81 7.45 -6.79
C MET A 106 7.80 8.61 -6.96
N THR A 107 7.94 9.11 -8.19
CA THR A 107 8.88 10.19 -8.51
C THR A 107 8.47 11.52 -7.89
N ASP A 108 9.45 12.38 -7.61
CA ASP A 108 9.20 13.70 -7.03
C ASP A 108 8.35 14.59 -7.95
N SER A 109 8.51 14.45 -9.27
CA SER A 109 7.66 15.14 -10.25
C SER A 109 6.20 14.72 -10.14
N LEU A 110 5.92 13.43 -9.93
CA LEU A 110 4.56 12.94 -9.74
C LEU A 110 3.97 13.43 -8.41
N LYS A 111 4.77 13.49 -7.34
CA LYS A 111 4.35 14.09 -6.06
C LYS A 111 4.01 15.58 -6.21
N LEU A 112 4.79 16.30 -7.01
CA LEU A 112 4.56 17.71 -7.31
C LEU A 112 3.26 17.92 -8.11
N GLU A 113 2.95 17.05 -9.07
CA GLU A 113 1.69 17.08 -9.83
C GLU A 113 0.48 17.01 -8.87
N PHE A 114 0.50 16.08 -7.92
CA PHE A 114 -0.57 15.94 -6.93
C PHE A 114 -0.69 17.15 -5.99
N LEU A 115 0.45 17.72 -5.56
CA LEU A 115 0.45 18.94 -4.76
C LEU A 115 -0.12 20.12 -5.54
N LEU A 116 0.29 20.28 -6.80
CA LEU A 116 -0.19 21.33 -7.68
C LEU A 116 -1.67 21.18 -7.97
N GLN A 117 -2.15 19.95 -8.23
CA GLN A 117 -3.57 19.63 -8.37
C GLN A 117 -4.33 20.05 -7.11
N ALA A 118 -3.85 19.71 -5.91
CA ALA A 118 -4.49 20.10 -4.67
C ALA A 118 -4.58 21.62 -4.52
N VAL A 119 -3.46 22.33 -4.71
CA VAL A 119 -3.40 23.80 -4.58
C VAL A 119 -4.29 24.50 -5.59
N LEU A 120 -4.29 24.06 -6.86
CA LEU A 120 -5.14 24.64 -7.91
C LEU A 120 -6.61 24.28 -7.74
N SER A 121 -6.92 23.13 -7.14
CA SER A 121 -8.30 22.71 -6.95
C SER A 121 -9.07 23.64 -5.99
N VAL A 122 -8.42 24.16 -4.95
CA VAL A 122 -9.05 25.06 -3.96
C VAL A 122 -9.66 26.32 -4.60
N PRO A 123 -8.94 27.16 -5.37
CA PRO A 123 -9.53 28.34 -6.00
C PRO A 123 -10.56 27.98 -7.08
N VAL A 124 -10.41 26.84 -7.76
CA VAL A 124 -11.40 26.36 -8.74
C VAL A 124 -12.72 26.02 -8.06
N PHE A 125 -12.70 25.26 -6.97
CA PHE A 125 -13.91 24.91 -6.22
C PHE A 125 -14.54 26.09 -5.49
N TRP A 126 -13.71 27.02 -5.01
CA TRP A 126 -14.18 28.30 -4.51
C TRP A 126 -14.96 29.06 -5.61
N ALA A 127 -14.40 29.15 -6.82
CA ALA A 127 -15.07 29.79 -7.95
C ALA A 127 -16.39 29.09 -8.31
N PHE A 128 -16.46 27.76 -8.23
CA PHE A 128 -17.70 27.02 -8.42
C PHE A 128 -18.77 27.39 -7.37
N CYS A 129 -18.41 27.52 -6.09
CA CYS A 129 -19.36 27.88 -5.03
C CYS A 129 -20.03 29.24 -5.24
N TYR A 130 -19.27 30.21 -5.76
CA TYR A 130 -19.69 31.60 -5.98
C TYR A 130 -20.21 31.90 -7.39
N ASN A 131 -20.35 30.89 -8.24
CA ASN A 131 -20.66 31.07 -9.67
C ASN A 131 -19.67 31.97 -10.44
N ALA A 132 -18.43 32.05 -9.96
CA ALA A 132 -17.38 32.91 -10.52
C ALA A 132 -16.56 32.21 -11.60
N PHE A 133 -16.89 30.96 -11.94
CA PHE A 133 -16.17 30.22 -12.96
C PHE A 133 -16.55 30.72 -14.37
N PRO A 134 -15.58 31.01 -15.25
CA PRO A 134 -15.83 31.72 -16.50
C PRO A 134 -16.53 30.87 -17.57
N PHE A 135 -16.53 29.55 -17.42
CA PHE A 135 -17.02 28.62 -18.43
C PHE A 135 -17.98 27.58 -17.84
N TYR A 136 -19.28 27.75 -18.05
CA TYR A 136 -20.25 26.70 -17.75
C TYR A 136 -20.59 25.96 -19.03
N PRO A 137 -20.37 24.63 -19.09
CA PRO A 137 -20.75 23.85 -20.26
C PRO A 137 -22.27 23.87 -20.43
N ASP A 138 -22.73 24.07 -21.67
CA ASP A 138 -24.15 23.94 -21.99
C ASP A 138 -24.49 22.45 -22.11
N TRP A 139 -25.29 21.96 -21.16
CA TRP A 139 -25.77 20.58 -21.11
C TRP A 139 -27.23 20.47 -21.56
N GLY A 140 -27.64 21.31 -22.52
CA GLY A 140 -28.99 21.25 -23.10
C GLY A 140 -29.37 19.88 -23.69
N TRP A 141 -28.39 19.04 -24.05
CA TRP A 141 -28.63 17.65 -24.48
C TRP A 141 -29.17 16.73 -23.36
N LEU A 142 -28.98 17.10 -22.09
CA LEU A 142 -29.51 16.41 -20.91
C LEU A 142 -30.72 17.15 -20.31
N GLU A 143 -31.31 18.09 -21.05
CA GLU A 143 -32.43 18.94 -20.64
C GLU A 143 -32.15 19.79 -19.38
N LEU A 144 -30.88 20.00 -19.00
CA LEU A 144 -30.52 20.93 -17.92
C LEU A 144 -30.60 22.38 -18.39
N THR A 145 -31.22 23.23 -17.56
CA THR A 145 -31.14 24.66 -17.76
C THR A 145 -29.75 25.19 -17.37
N PRO A 146 -29.33 26.37 -17.88
CA PRO A 146 -28.09 27.01 -17.45
C PRO A 146 -28.03 27.29 -15.93
N GLU A 147 -29.18 27.43 -15.27
CA GLU A 147 -29.26 27.57 -13.81
C GLU A 147 -29.02 26.25 -13.09
N ASP A 148 -29.54 25.14 -13.62
CA ASP A 148 -29.30 23.80 -13.09
C ASP A 148 -27.83 23.40 -13.22
N THR A 149 -27.19 23.72 -14.35
CA THR A 149 -25.74 23.50 -14.51
C THR A 149 -24.95 24.26 -13.44
N LYS A 150 -25.28 25.53 -13.19
CA LYS A 150 -24.63 26.31 -12.12
C LYS A 150 -24.84 25.67 -10.75
N LEU A 151 -26.06 25.20 -10.47
CA LEU A 151 -26.36 24.51 -9.21
C LEU A 151 -25.51 23.25 -9.03
N VAL A 152 -25.36 22.42 -10.06
CA VAL A 152 -24.52 21.21 -10.04
C VAL A 152 -23.07 21.59 -9.71
N PHE A 153 -22.53 22.61 -10.37
CA PHE A 153 -21.17 23.08 -10.10
C PHE A 153 -21.02 23.61 -8.66
N ARG A 154 -22.01 24.33 -8.13
CA ARG A 154 -21.98 24.79 -6.72
C ARG A 154 -21.96 23.62 -5.73
N ILE A 155 -22.76 22.59 -5.98
CA ILE A 155 -22.75 21.36 -5.17
C ILE A 155 -21.38 20.68 -5.31
N PHE A 156 -20.84 20.57 -6.52
CA PHE A 156 -19.51 19.98 -6.70
C PHE A 156 -18.41 20.80 -6.00
N GLY A 157 -18.50 22.12 -6.03
CA GLY A 157 -17.62 23.04 -5.29
C GLY A 157 -17.62 22.79 -3.78
N LEU A 158 -18.80 22.61 -3.19
CA LEU A 158 -18.97 22.25 -1.79
C LEU A 158 -18.17 20.99 -1.41
N TRP A 159 -18.25 19.95 -2.24
CA TRP A 159 -17.58 18.66 -1.99
C TRP A 159 -16.12 18.63 -2.46
N GLY A 160 -15.66 19.64 -3.19
CA GLY A 160 -14.37 19.64 -3.88
C GLY A 160 -13.16 19.46 -2.97
N VAL A 161 -13.19 20.04 -1.76
CA VAL A 161 -12.10 19.87 -0.78
C VAL A 161 -11.95 18.39 -0.40
N TRP A 162 -13.05 17.70 -0.16
CA TRP A 162 -13.03 16.29 0.23
C TRP A 162 -12.81 15.34 -0.94
N LEU A 163 -13.42 15.59 -2.11
CA LEU A 163 -13.34 14.67 -3.26
C LEU A 163 -12.03 14.80 -4.04
N VAL A 164 -11.36 15.95 -3.97
CA VAL A 164 -10.22 16.22 -4.85
C VAL A 164 -9.02 16.75 -4.09
N THR A 165 -9.18 17.77 -3.23
CA THR A 165 -8.02 18.35 -2.52
C THR A 165 -7.39 17.35 -1.55
N VAL A 166 -8.18 16.73 -0.67
CA VAL A 166 -7.67 15.76 0.32
C VAL A 166 -7.09 14.49 -0.34
N PRO A 167 -7.76 13.83 -1.31
CA PRO A 167 -7.21 12.67 -1.99
C PRO A 167 -5.92 12.98 -2.77
N ALA A 168 -5.83 14.15 -3.41
CA ALA A 168 -4.62 14.57 -4.09
C ALA A 168 -3.46 14.74 -3.10
N LEU A 169 -3.69 15.41 -1.96
CA LEU A 169 -2.66 15.56 -0.93
C LEU A 169 -2.23 14.21 -0.33
N ARG A 170 -3.18 13.30 -0.12
CA ARG A 170 -2.98 11.96 0.46
C ARG A 170 -2.31 10.97 -0.49
N ALA A 171 -2.39 11.18 -1.80
CA ALA A 171 -1.75 10.32 -2.80
C ALA A 171 -0.21 10.41 -2.77
N ARG A 172 0.36 11.47 -2.19
CA ARG A 172 1.82 11.67 -2.10
C ARG A 172 2.44 10.69 -1.12
N LYS A 173 3.42 9.89 -1.57
CA LYS A 173 4.21 9.01 -0.69
C LYS A 173 5.23 9.82 0.14
N PRO A 174 5.66 9.28 1.30
CA PRO A 174 6.69 9.92 2.13
C PRO A 174 8.01 10.10 1.36
N GLY A 175 8.83 11.06 1.84
CA GLY A 175 10.19 11.30 1.38
C GLY A 175 10.36 12.21 0.16
N GLY A 176 11.57 12.76 0.01
CA GLY A 176 11.91 13.75 -1.02
C GLY A 176 11.37 15.17 -0.70
N PRO A 177 11.72 16.19 -1.51
CA PRO A 177 11.37 17.59 -1.24
C PRO A 177 9.87 17.90 -1.24
N TYR A 178 9.08 17.08 -1.93
CA TYR A 178 7.61 17.20 -2.04
C TYR A 178 6.88 16.02 -1.39
N GLY A 179 7.61 15.23 -0.59
CA GLY A 179 7.05 14.13 0.19
C GLY A 179 6.09 14.61 1.25
N MET A 180 5.24 13.68 1.70
CA MET A 180 4.32 13.90 2.79
C MET A 180 4.97 13.50 4.12
N ASP A 181 4.96 14.40 5.10
CA ASP A 181 5.41 14.11 6.46
C ASP A 181 4.38 13.24 7.22
N TYR A 182 4.82 12.52 8.25
CA TYR A 182 3.94 11.71 9.11
C TYR A 182 2.81 12.53 9.75
N TRP A 183 3.11 13.78 10.15
CA TRP A 183 2.15 14.73 10.70
C TRP A 183 1.08 15.12 9.69
N GLU A 184 1.51 15.40 8.47
CA GLU A 184 0.62 15.76 7.37
C GLU A 184 -0.30 14.59 7.01
N LYS A 185 0.28 13.39 6.94
CA LYS A 185 -0.49 12.17 6.68
C LYS A 185 -1.64 11.98 7.68
N ARG A 186 -1.33 12.07 8.97
CA ARG A 186 -2.32 11.93 10.05
C ARG A 186 -3.44 12.97 9.93
N ALA A 187 -3.08 14.22 9.63
CA ALA A 187 -4.06 15.28 9.43
C ALA A 187 -4.98 14.96 8.24
N LEU A 188 -4.42 14.44 7.14
CA LEU A 188 -5.17 14.09 5.93
C LEU A 188 -6.07 12.87 6.11
N ASP A 189 -5.62 11.83 6.82
CA ASP A 189 -6.44 10.64 7.10
C ASP A 189 -7.64 11.00 7.99
N ILE A 190 -7.44 11.84 9.01
CA ILE A 190 -8.54 12.36 9.83
C ILE A 190 -9.43 13.30 9.02
N SER A 191 -8.86 14.15 8.15
CA SER A 191 -9.65 15.04 7.29
C SER A 191 -10.54 14.26 6.33
N PHE A 192 -10.04 13.16 5.76
CA PHE A 192 -10.80 12.31 4.86
C PHE A 192 -12.05 11.72 5.53
N LEU A 193 -12.01 11.52 6.85
CA LEU A 193 -13.11 11.06 7.69
C LEU A 193 -14.08 12.16 8.11
N VAL A 194 -13.52 13.28 8.56
CA VAL A 194 -14.30 14.36 9.16
C VAL A 194 -15.02 15.17 8.10
N LEU A 195 -14.36 15.47 6.98
CA LEU A 195 -14.91 16.33 5.93
C LEU A 195 -16.23 15.83 5.29
N PRO A 196 -16.46 14.53 4.99
CA PRO A 196 -17.76 14.11 4.45
C PRO A 196 -18.90 14.34 5.45
N VAL A 197 -18.65 14.08 6.74
CA VAL A 197 -19.63 14.34 7.80
C VAL A 197 -19.92 15.83 7.90
N VAL A 198 -18.87 16.67 7.83
CA VAL A 198 -19.01 18.14 7.80
C VAL A 198 -19.81 18.58 6.57
N CYS A 199 -19.50 18.08 5.37
CA CYS A 199 -20.21 18.42 4.13
C CYS A 199 -21.70 18.05 4.19
N ILE A 200 -22.06 16.99 4.92
CA ILE A 200 -23.46 16.59 5.12
C ILE A 200 -24.13 17.46 6.20
N LEU A 201 -23.43 17.76 7.29
CA LEU A 201 -24.02 18.47 8.44
C LEU A 201 -24.10 20.00 8.24
N THR A 202 -23.13 20.61 7.57
CA THR A 202 -23.05 22.07 7.43
C THR A 202 -24.27 22.68 6.71
N PRO A 203 -24.83 22.06 5.65
CA PRO A 203 -26.04 22.53 4.98
C PRO A 203 -27.28 22.69 5.88
N PHE A 204 -27.35 21.99 7.02
CA PHE A 204 -28.44 22.15 7.99
C PHE A 204 -28.35 23.48 8.75
N PHE A 205 -27.15 24.07 8.86
CA PHE A 205 -26.93 25.35 9.53
C PHE A 205 -26.83 26.51 8.55
N SER A 206 -26.19 26.30 7.39
CA SER A 206 -26.06 27.30 6.33
C SER A 206 -26.34 26.68 4.97
N LYS A 207 -27.36 27.20 4.28
CA LYS A 207 -27.70 26.75 2.92
C LYS A 207 -26.76 27.29 1.84
N ASP A 208 -25.78 28.13 2.20
CA ASP A 208 -24.82 28.69 1.25
C ASP A 208 -23.66 27.70 1.01
N PRO A 209 -23.47 27.21 -0.24
CA PRO A 209 -22.34 26.35 -0.60
C PRO A 209 -20.98 26.97 -0.29
N GLY A 210 -20.86 28.30 -0.42
CA GLY A 210 -19.60 29.01 -0.12
C GLY A 210 -19.20 28.89 1.35
N VAL A 211 -20.15 29.11 2.27
CA VAL A 211 -19.93 28.92 3.71
C VAL A 211 -19.49 27.49 4.01
N CYS A 212 -20.17 26.50 3.44
CA CYS A 212 -19.83 25.10 3.68
C CYS A 212 -18.42 24.73 3.17
N PHE A 213 -18.04 25.24 2.00
CA PHE A 213 -16.68 25.10 1.46
C PHE A 213 -15.62 25.68 2.41
N PHE A 214 -15.85 26.89 2.93
CA PHE A 214 -14.92 27.52 3.87
C PHE A 214 -14.86 26.79 5.21
N VAL A 215 -15.97 26.25 5.71
CA VAL A 215 -15.97 25.40 6.92
C VAL A 215 -15.08 24.17 6.70
N SER A 216 -15.20 23.51 5.55
CA SER A 216 -14.33 22.38 5.18
C SER A 216 -12.84 22.78 5.12
N LEU A 217 -12.51 23.94 4.53
CA LEU A 217 -11.13 24.45 4.52
C LEU A 217 -10.61 24.78 5.92
N ILE A 218 -11.42 25.41 6.76
CA ILE A 218 -11.03 25.76 8.14
C ILE A 218 -10.78 24.49 8.96
N ILE A 219 -11.61 23.46 8.79
CA ILE A 219 -11.43 22.18 9.47
C ILE A 219 -10.16 21.48 8.98
N LEU A 220 -9.92 21.45 7.67
CA LEU A 220 -8.67 20.92 7.11
C LEU A 220 -7.45 21.64 7.70
N ALA A 221 -7.45 22.98 7.67
CA ALA A 221 -6.37 23.78 8.24
C ALA A 221 -6.20 23.57 9.76
N GLY A 222 -7.31 23.43 10.49
CA GLY A 222 -7.32 23.14 11.91
C GLY A 222 -6.74 21.77 12.25
N LEU A 223 -7.04 20.74 11.44
CA LEU A 223 -6.47 19.40 11.59
C LEU A 223 -4.97 19.37 11.27
N TYR A 224 -4.54 20.14 10.27
CA TYR A 224 -3.11 20.37 10.02
C TYR A 224 -2.45 20.99 11.25
N LEU A 225 -2.97 22.12 11.74
CA LEU A 225 -2.40 22.81 12.90
C LEU A 225 -2.38 21.93 14.16
N TRP A 226 -3.46 21.19 14.40
CA TRP A 226 -3.55 20.25 15.52
C TRP A 226 -2.53 19.12 15.41
N SER A 227 -2.36 18.54 14.22
CA SER A 227 -1.39 17.47 13.99
C SER A 227 0.05 17.96 14.17
N PHE A 228 0.37 19.16 13.69
CA PHE A 228 1.69 19.79 13.89
C PHE A 228 1.98 20.13 15.36
N ASN A 229 0.95 20.51 16.13
CA ASN A 229 1.12 20.91 17.53
C ASN A 229 1.03 19.74 18.53
N THR A 230 0.60 18.56 18.09
CA THR A 230 0.47 17.37 18.93
C THR A 230 1.57 16.38 18.58
N PRO A 231 2.76 16.49 19.20
CA PRO A 231 3.86 15.58 18.92
C PRO A 231 3.44 14.13 19.19
N LEU A 232 3.70 13.27 18.21
CA LEU A 232 3.73 11.83 18.33
C LEU A 232 4.78 11.54 19.41
N VAL A 233 4.37 10.85 20.47
CA VAL A 233 5.33 10.16 21.32
C VAL A 233 5.94 9.10 20.41
N GLU A 234 7.15 9.39 19.90
CA GLU A 234 7.98 8.40 19.25
C GLU A 234 8.33 7.35 20.31
N GLU A 235 7.59 6.25 20.35
CA GLU A 235 8.16 5.03 20.90
C GLU A 235 9.27 4.61 19.94
N SER A 236 10.49 4.75 20.46
CA SER A 236 11.75 4.50 19.78
C SER A 236 11.91 3.02 19.44
N SER A 237 11.33 2.57 18.32
CA SER A 237 11.83 1.43 17.52
C SER A 237 10.98 1.09 16.29
N SER A 238 9.78 1.66 16.11
CA SER A 238 8.97 1.34 14.93
C SER A 238 9.03 2.46 13.89
N ARG A 239 10.11 2.48 13.08
CA ARG A 239 10.08 3.12 11.75
C ARG A 239 9.19 2.31 10.82
N ARG A 240 7.89 2.38 11.05
CA ARG A 240 6.82 2.03 10.12
C ARG A 240 5.56 2.62 10.73
N GLY A 241 4.85 3.43 9.94
CA GLY A 241 3.55 3.92 10.33
C GLY A 241 2.64 2.74 10.66
N ALA A 242 2.40 2.53 11.94
CA ALA A 242 1.39 1.63 12.47
C ALA A 242 1.05 2.10 13.88
N GLY A 243 -0.19 2.53 14.06
CA GLY A 243 -0.88 2.51 15.35
C GLY A 243 -0.27 3.36 16.45
N GLN A 244 -0.47 4.68 16.39
CA GLN A 244 -0.48 5.45 17.62
C GLN A 244 -1.68 4.94 18.46
N GLU A 245 -1.42 4.41 19.67
CA GLU A 245 -2.41 4.36 20.75
C GLU A 245 -2.81 5.82 21.06
N LEU A 246 -3.73 6.34 20.26
CA LEU A 246 -4.47 7.53 20.62
C LEU A 246 -5.51 7.10 21.65
N ASP A 247 -5.68 7.87 22.72
CA ASP A 247 -6.72 7.69 23.74
C ASP A 247 -8.12 8.00 23.14
N LEU A 248 -8.46 7.30 22.07
CA LEU A 248 -9.65 7.37 21.24
C LEU A 248 -10.40 6.05 21.41
N PRO A 249 -11.75 6.05 21.32
CA PRO A 249 -12.54 4.83 21.41
C PRO A 249 -12.08 3.77 20.40
N GLU A 250 -12.06 2.49 20.80
CA GLU A 250 -11.59 1.36 19.98
C GLU A 250 -12.19 1.32 18.56
N SER A 251 -13.44 1.75 18.40
CA SER A 251 -14.12 1.82 17.10
C SER A 251 -13.52 2.86 16.15
N VAL A 252 -13.05 3.99 16.69
CA VAL A 252 -12.40 5.05 15.92
C VAL A 252 -10.97 4.65 15.57
N GLN A 253 -10.26 4.00 16.50
CA GLN A 253 -8.93 3.45 16.24
C GLN A 253 -8.96 2.37 15.17
N TRP A 254 -9.93 1.43 15.25
CA TRP A 254 -10.11 0.39 14.24
C TRP A 254 -10.40 1.00 12.87
N PHE A 255 -11.23 2.05 12.80
CA PHE A 255 -11.57 2.70 11.54
C PHE A 255 -10.43 3.57 10.97
N LEU A 256 -9.64 4.24 11.82
CA LEU A 256 -8.42 4.95 11.43
C LEU A 256 -7.35 3.96 10.93
N LYS A 257 -7.21 2.80 11.59
CA LYS A 257 -6.39 1.69 11.10
C LYS A 257 -6.91 1.17 9.76
N ALA A 258 -8.24 1.07 9.61
CA ALA A 258 -8.93 0.71 8.36
C ALA A 258 -8.85 1.76 7.25
N LEU A 259 -8.30 2.93 7.55
CA LEU A 259 -8.04 4.00 6.60
C LEU A 259 -6.56 4.21 6.36
N ASP A 260 -5.69 3.54 7.12
CA ASP A 260 -4.25 3.54 6.87
C ASP A 260 -3.84 2.49 5.82
N PHE A 261 -4.73 2.16 4.87
CA PHE A 261 -4.49 1.34 3.67
C PHE A 261 -3.29 1.80 2.80
N GLY A 262 -2.68 2.96 3.09
CA GLY A 262 -1.58 3.56 2.33
C GLY A 262 -0.16 3.37 2.89
N THR A 263 0.01 3.07 4.19
CA THR A 263 1.34 2.78 4.81
C THR A 263 1.77 1.32 4.68
N GLY A 264 0.87 0.42 4.27
CA GLY A 264 1.14 -1.01 4.24
C GLY A 264 0.74 -1.76 5.53
N SER A 265 0.10 -1.10 6.50
CA SER A 265 -0.40 -1.75 7.72
C SER A 265 -1.54 -2.74 7.47
N GLU A 266 -2.29 -2.62 6.38
CA GLU A 266 -3.49 -3.44 6.12
C GLU A 266 -3.27 -4.57 5.11
N ARG A 267 -2.02 -4.83 4.72
CA ARG A 267 -1.76 -5.96 3.83
C ARG A 267 -1.54 -7.28 4.54
N GLY A 268 -1.30 -7.34 5.85
CA GLY A 268 -1.40 -8.61 6.61
C GLY A 268 -0.73 -8.56 7.96
N VAL A 269 -1.50 -8.20 8.98
CA VAL A 269 -1.02 -8.15 10.36
C VAL A 269 -1.96 -8.98 11.21
N ARG A 270 -1.59 -10.25 11.42
CA ARG A 270 -1.95 -11.02 12.62
C ARG A 270 -0.98 -12.19 12.85
N SER A 271 -0.07 -11.98 13.81
CA SER A 271 0.37 -12.94 14.82
C SER A 271 0.72 -14.39 14.41
N GLU A 272 1.56 -14.59 13.39
CA GLU A 272 2.11 -15.92 13.05
C GLU A 272 3.66 -15.98 13.10
N ASP A 273 4.32 -14.96 13.67
CA ASP A 273 5.78 -14.90 13.89
C ASP A 273 6.39 -16.18 14.48
N ALA A 274 5.65 -16.90 15.32
CA ALA A 274 6.13 -18.11 15.99
C ALA A 274 6.08 -19.33 15.07
N GLU A 275 5.04 -19.46 14.25
CA GLU A 275 4.86 -20.59 13.34
C GLU A 275 5.80 -20.46 12.13
N TRP A 276 5.97 -19.23 11.62
CA TRP A 276 6.91 -18.95 10.53
C TRP A 276 8.37 -19.12 10.95
N LYS A 277 8.78 -18.63 12.13
CA LYS A 277 10.12 -18.89 12.68
C LYS A 277 10.35 -20.38 12.90
N ALA A 278 9.31 -21.11 13.33
CA ALA A 278 9.39 -22.57 13.48
C ALA A 278 9.54 -23.26 12.11
N GLN A 279 8.85 -22.79 11.07
CA GLN A 279 9.00 -23.32 9.70
C GLN A 279 10.40 -23.04 9.12
N LEU A 280 10.92 -21.81 9.24
CA LEU A 280 12.28 -21.47 8.83
C LEU A 280 13.32 -22.32 9.57
N ALA A 281 13.18 -22.44 10.89
CA ALA A 281 14.04 -23.31 11.68
C ALA A 281 13.94 -24.77 11.23
N SER A 282 12.73 -25.23 10.87
CA SER A 282 12.54 -26.61 10.39
C SER A 282 13.21 -26.85 9.03
N TYR A 283 13.16 -25.88 8.11
CA TYR A 283 13.84 -25.98 6.83
C TYR A 283 15.36 -25.89 6.97
N GLU A 284 15.86 -25.02 7.86
CA GLU A 284 17.29 -24.96 8.19
C GLU A 284 17.77 -26.28 8.80
N GLU A 285 17.00 -26.86 9.72
CA GLU A 285 17.32 -28.13 10.38
C GLU A 285 17.27 -29.32 9.39
N GLU A 286 16.31 -29.34 8.47
CA GLU A 286 16.23 -30.34 7.39
C GLU A 286 17.40 -30.21 6.41
N ALA A 287 17.77 -28.99 6.03
CA ALA A 287 18.93 -28.73 5.17
C ALA A 287 20.24 -29.17 5.86
N GLU A 288 20.39 -28.89 7.16
CA GLU A 288 21.55 -29.33 7.95
C GLU A 288 21.61 -30.85 8.08
N LYS A 289 20.48 -31.53 8.29
CA LYS A 289 20.41 -33.00 8.35
C LYS A 289 20.79 -33.65 7.02
N MET A 290 20.29 -33.13 5.91
CA MET A 290 20.64 -33.57 4.57
C MET A 290 22.13 -33.38 4.26
N LEU A 291 22.72 -32.26 4.70
CA LEU A 291 24.16 -32.01 4.59
C LEU A 291 24.98 -32.96 5.46
N ALA A 292 24.53 -33.23 6.68
CA ALA A 292 25.18 -34.16 7.59
C ALA A 292 25.11 -35.63 7.12
N GLU A 293 24.02 -36.04 6.46
CA GLU A 293 23.90 -37.35 5.82
C GLU A 293 24.81 -37.47 4.60
N LYS A 294 24.87 -36.44 3.75
CA LYS A 294 25.82 -36.39 2.62
C LYS A 294 27.29 -36.42 3.06
N GLN A 295 27.63 -35.83 4.21
CA GLN A 295 28.99 -35.92 4.77
C GLN A 295 29.30 -37.29 5.39
N LYS A 296 28.27 -38.06 5.76
CA LYS A 296 28.41 -39.41 6.33
C LYS A 296 28.45 -40.51 5.28
N GLU A 297 28.04 -40.26 4.03
CA GLU A 297 28.29 -41.20 2.94
C GLU A 297 29.80 -41.23 2.62
N PRO A 298 30.52 -42.32 2.95
CA PRO A 298 31.94 -42.39 2.64
C PRO A 298 32.10 -42.44 1.12
N LYS A 299 32.97 -41.58 0.58
CA LYS A 299 33.50 -41.68 -0.80
C LYS A 299 33.76 -43.15 -1.10
N LYS A 300 32.90 -43.77 -1.91
CA LYS A 300 33.13 -45.12 -2.43
C LYS A 300 34.47 -45.07 -3.15
N ALA A 301 35.43 -45.76 -2.55
CA ALA A 301 36.82 -45.79 -2.96
C ALA A 301 36.95 -46.13 -4.45
N ASP A 302 37.55 -45.21 -5.20
CA ASP A 302 38.14 -45.51 -6.50
C ASP A 302 39.19 -46.59 -6.30
N LYS A 303 38.86 -47.79 -6.77
CA LYS A 303 39.78 -48.93 -6.85
C LYS A 303 40.81 -48.61 -7.95
N PRO A 304 42.12 -48.70 -7.71
CA PRO A 304 43.09 -48.62 -8.79
C PRO A 304 43.01 -49.91 -9.61
N ALA A 305 42.68 -49.79 -10.91
CA ALA A 305 42.82 -50.88 -11.87
C ALA A 305 44.30 -50.99 -12.25
N ALA A 306 44.86 -52.17 -11.98
CA ALA A 306 46.14 -52.65 -12.47
C ALA A 306 46.06 -53.04 -13.95
#